data_AF-A0A7K7W8B0-F1
#
_entry.id   AF-A0A7K7W8B0-F1
#
_cell.length_a   1.000
_cell.length_b   1.000
_cell.length_c   1.000
_cell.angle_alpha   90.00
_cell.angle_beta   90.00
_cell.angle_gamma   90.00
#
_symmetry.space_group_name_H-M   'P 1'
#
loop_
_entity.id
_entity.type
_entity.pdbx_description
1 polymer ?
#
loop_
_entity_poly.entity_id
_entity_poly.type
_entity_poly.pdbx_seq_one_letter_code
_entity_poly.pdbx_strand_id
1 'polypeptide(L)'
;SLFDSPAEWYLKARQSVQRFAVSQFETFFFSFCCRYVVHSYNFFLFPSTFGATDPEFTFSASSVQFLSHYGFDYNKFLKDGIPYMNELQEKSLRQYLVAGSWKACSVLDRDSMKKAIDEVTSWIAGAEEEETMILRDLRGFQMFEVQLVLRRALQNVWTQPLGDNEVMVKKVSPQHRRLLENSPRDSCQEELILRSARGFTNLFQALVKAKKPLVGHNMLMDLLHLHDKFYKPLPESYEAFKRNIHSLFPVLIDTKSVTKSVWKSHPFPRVYNLLEVYEVLCSSDLNPTDPTCPVIVLASGCSRYAEKSSPHEAGYDAFLCGSGKILLNTSQILVLEHNHSFPALGTAEADPSFSEYLSALVKCLNQVHFTRGGVSSINFSGVDVPCRRPPLLVVRVQGWQGLNERHIYHELKTLCRFHVKRLSENQFILQSNKFKHTRLALRNYKDHPHLQISLYRHWRHSPHVSCLLR
;
A
#
# COMPACT_ATOMS: atom_id res chain seq x y z
N SER A 1 -6.00 -16.97 6.24
CA SER A 1 -6.06 -18.06 7.25
C SER A 1 -4.75 -18.83 7.19
N LEU A 2 -4.28 -19.45 8.29
CA LEU A 2 -3.07 -20.29 8.23
C LEU A 2 -3.20 -21.43 7.21
N PHE A 3 -4.44 -21.89 6.98
CA PHE A 3 -4.77 -22.96 6.05
C PHE A 3 -4.69 -22.56 4.59
N ASP A 4 -4.67 -21.26 4.28
CA ASP A 4 -4.72 -20.78 2.90
C ASP A 4 -3.34 -20.90 2.24
N SER A 5 -3.33 -21.40 1.01
CA SER A 5 -2.22 -21.23 0.08
C SER A 5 -2.04 -19.74 -0.28
N PRO A 6 -0.86 -19.34 -0.80
CA PRO A 6 -0.64 -17.96 -1.23
C PRO A 6 -1.68 -17.49 -2.26
N ALA A 7 -2.05 -18.35 -3.20
CA ALA A 7 -3.06 -18.04 -4.22
C ALA A 7 -4.46 -17.86 -3.62
N GLU A 8 -4.89 -18.74 -2.71
CA GLU A 8 -6.20 -18.59 -2.03
C GLU A 8 -6.25 -17.33 -1.15
N TRP A 9 -5.14 -17.02 -0.47
CA TRP A 9 -5.04 -15.79 0.29
C TRP A 9 -5.11 -14.57 -0.63
N TYR A 10 -4.40 -14.59 -1.77
CA TYR A 10 -4.43 -13.52 -2.75
C TYR A 10 -5.85 -13.23 -3.24
N LEU A 11 -6.65 -14.27 -3.53
CA LEU A 11 -8.04 -14.09 -3.95
C LEU A 11 -8.89 -13.41 -2.87
N LYS A 12 -8.70 -13.76 -1.60
CA LYS A 12 -9.38 -13.11 -0.47
C LYS A 12 -8.91 -11.66 -0.27
N ALA A 13 -7.60 -11.43 -0.38
CA ALA A 13 -7.00 -10.11 -0.25
C ALA A 13 -7.45 -9.18 -1.37
N ARG A 14 -7.53 -9.68 -2.62
CA ARG A 14 -8.05 -8.97 -3.78
C ARG A 14 -9.46 -8.43 -3.54
N GLN A 15 -10.38 -9.27 -3.06
CA GLN A 15 -11.75 -8.83 -2.73
C GLN A 15 -11.78 -7.74 -1.66
N SER A 16 -10.84 -7.77 -0.72
CA SER A 16 -10.71 -6.73 0.31
C SER A 16 -10.18 -5.43 -0.30
N VAL A 17 -9.05 -5.47 -0.99
CA VAL A 17 -8.35 -4.30 -1.56
C VAL A 17 -9.23 -3.51 -2.53
N GLN A 18 -10.08 -4.19 -3.28
CA GLN A 18 -11.03 -3.55 -4.19
C GLN A 18 -12.05 -2.66 -3.46
N ARG A 19 -12.39 -2.97 -2.20
CA ARG A 19 -13.39 -2.24 -1.40
C ARG A 19 -12.82 -1.07 -0.58
N PHE A 20 -11.51 -1.08 -0.31
CA PHE A 20 -10.86 -0.07 0.50
C PHE A 20 -10.06 0.90 -0.37
N ALA A 21 -10.16 2.19 -0.05
CA ALA A 21 -9.35 3.24 -0.66
C ALA A 21 -8.02 3.40 0.08
N VAL A 22 -7.01 3.93 -0.62
CA VAL A 22 -5.78 4.41 0.01
C VAL A 22 -5.99 5.87 0.39
N SER A 23 -5.85 6.20 1.67
CA SER A 23 -6.06 7.55 2.21
C SER A 23 -4.78 8.36 2.36
N GLN A 24 -3.64 7.68 2.54
CA GLN A 24 -2.35 8.29 2.76
C GLN A 24 -1.25 7.44 2.12
N PHE A 25 -0.27 8.08 1.51
CA PHE A 25 0.91 7.45 0.97
C PHE A 25 2.14 8.27 1.33
N GLU A 26 3.14 7.61 1.90
CA GLU A 26 4.36 8.27 2.34
C GLU A 26 5.58 7.64 1.68
N THR A 27 6.51 8.51 1.27
CA THR A 27 7.73 8.12 0.58
C THR A 27 8.95 8.77 1.17
N PHE A 28 10.03 8.00 1.20
CA PHE A 28 11.34 8.46 1.62
C PHE A 28 12.31 8.23 0.47
N PHE A 29 12.91 9.31 -0.02
CA PHE A 29 13.95 9.23 -1.04
C PHE A 29 15.32 9.34 -0.39
N PHE A 30 16.16 8.36 -0.69
CA PHE A 30 17.55 8.31 -0.25
C PHE A 30 18.43 8.78 -1.40
N SER A 31 19.22 9.82 -1.14
CA SER A 31 20.28 10.28 -2.03
C SER A 31 21.62 10.05 -1.35
N PHE A 32 22.60 9.54 -2.11
CA PHE A 32 23.96 9.37 -1.63
C PHE A 32 24.88 10.28 -2.45
N CYS A 33 25.47 11.28 -1.80
CA CYS A 33 26.49 12.16 -2.39
C CYS A 33 27.83 12.06 -1.63
N CYS A 34 27.75 11.91 -0.31
CA CYS A 34 28.85 11.59 0.63
C CYS A 34 28.30 10.98 1.93
N ARG A 35 27.03 11.29 2.25
CA ARG A 35 26.21 10.72 3.32
C ARG A 35 24.82 10.44 2.76
N TYR A 36 24.03 9.62 3.44
CA TYR A 36 22.64 9.39 3.07
C TYR A 36 21.79 10.60 3.45
N VAL A 37 21.28 11.32 2.45
CA VAL A 37 20.32 12.40 2.63
C VAL A 37 18.91 11.88 2.37
N VAL A 38 18.00 12.18 3.29
CA VAL A 38 16.64 11.65 3.27
C VAL A 38 15.62 12.77 3.06
N HIS A 39 14.78 12.59 2.05
CA HIS A 39 13.64 13.47 1.78
C HIS A 39 12.34 12.73 2.08
N SER A 40 11.52 13.27 2.98
CA SER A 40 10.24 12.69 3.39
C SER A 40 9.08 13.43 2.74
N TYR A 41 8.14 12.71 2.16
CA TYR A 41 6.91 13.28 1.59
C TYR A 41 5.69 12.51 2.08
N ASN A 42 4.67 13.26 2.50
CA ASN A 42 3.39 12.74 2.94
C ASN A 42 2.27 13.22 2.01
N PHE A 43 1.61 12.29 1.34
CA PHE A 43 0.55 12.54 0.39
C PHE A 43 -0.78 12.01 0.94
N PHE A 44 -1.74 12.92 1.15
CA PHE A 44 -3.13 12.54 1.38
C PHE A 44 -3.79 12.29 0.03
N LEU A 45 -4.46 11.14 -0.12
CA LEU A 45 -4.94 10.67 -1.41
C LEU A 45 -6.44 10.47 -1.37
N PHE A 46 -7.16 10.88 -2.41
CA PHE A 46 -8.58 10.63 -2.54
C PHE A 46 -8.88 10.01 -3.92
N PRO A 47 -9.75 8.97 -4.01
CA PRO A 47 -10.13 8.42 -5.30
C PRO A 47 -10.66 9.51 -6.24
N SER A 48 -10.18 9.51 -7.49
CA SER A 48 -10.68 10.46 -8.47
C SER A 48 -12.18 10.25 -8.73
N THR A 49 -12.95 11.34 -8.61
CA THR A 49 -14.38 11.43 -8.96
C THR A 49 -14.60 12.02 -10.36
N PHE A 50 -13.57 12.01 -11.23
CA PHE A 50 -13.66 12.68 -12.53
C PHE A 50 -14.66 11.99 -13.47
N GLY A 51 -15.46 12.80 -14.16
CA GLY A 51 -16.40 12.36 -15.20
C GLY A 51 -17.65 11.69 -14.63
N ALA A 52 -18.00 10.51 -15.15
CA ALA A 52 -19.14 9.72 -14.69
C ALA A 52 -18.76 8.63 -13.67
N THR A 53 -17.52 8.67 -13.18
CA THR A 53 -16.98 7.66 -12.27
C THR A 53 -17.14 8.13 -10.83
N ASP A 54 -18.07 7.52 -10.11
CA ASP A 54 -18.26 7.72 -8.67
C ASP A 54 -17.72 6.49 -7.92
N PRO A 55 -16.45 6.51 -7.47
CA PRO A 55 -15.84 5.37 -6.81
C PRO A 55 -16.39 5.21 -5.38
N GLU A 56 -17.19 4.18 -5.17
CA GLU A 56 -17.61 3.77 -3.83
C GLU A 56 -16.49 3.03 -3.11
N PHE A 57 -16.21 3.41 -1.86
CA PHE A 57 -15.26 2.72 -1.00
C PHE A 57 -15.76 2.66 0.44
N THR A 58 -15.23 1.68 1.17
CA THR A 58 -15.68 1.37 2.54
C THR A 58 -14.67 1.79 3.59
N PHE A 59 -15.17 2.15 4.77
CA PHE A 59 -14.37 2.35 5.98
C PHE A 59 -14.60 1.21 6.97
N SER A 60 -13.53 0.82 7.66
CA SER A 60 -13.63 -0.03 8.84
C SER A 60 -13.65 0.85 10.09
N ALA A 61 -14.70 0.75 10.90
CA ALA A 61 -14.86 1.57 12.12
C ALA A 61 -13.66 1.47 13.07
N SER A 62 -13.09 0.27 13.24
CA SER A 62 -11.90 0.07 14.08
C SER A 62 -10.65 0.71 13.49
N SER A 63 -10.51 0.74 12.16
CA SER A 63 -9.38 1.39 11.48
C SER A 63 -9.50 2.92 11.57
N VAL A 64 -10.72 3.45 11.43
CA VAL A 64 -11.00 4.88 11.63
C VAL A 64 -10.67 5.29 13.06
N GLN A 65 -11.16 4.56 14.07
CA GLN A 65 -10.87 4.85 15.47
C GLN A 65 -9.36 4.80 15.76
N PHE A 66 -8.65 3.82 15.19
CA PHE A 66 -7.20 3.71 15.31
C PHE A 66 -6.50 4.93 14.70
N LEU A 67 -6.80 5.29 13.45
CA LEU A 67 -6.21 6.44 12.78
C LEU A 67 -6.51 7.75 13.52
N SER A 68 -7.74 7.92 14.03
CA SER A 68 -8.11 9.09 14.85
C SER A 68 -7.30 9.18 16.13
N HIS A 69 -7.03 8.04 16.78
CA HIS A 69 -6.21 8.00 17.99
C HIS A 69 -4.77 8.48 17.74
N TYR A 70 -4.23 8.21 16.55
CA TYR A 70 -2.90 8.68 16.13
C TYR A 70 -2.93 10.04 15.40
N GLY A 71 -4.04 10.78 15.46
CA GLY A 71 -4.12 12.13 14.95
C GLY A 71 -4.21 12.26 13.42
N PHE A 72 -4.75 11.25 12.74
CA PHE A 72 -4.98 11.30 11.30
C PHE A 72 -5.93 12.45 10.91
N ASP A 73 -5.52 13.25 9.93
CA ASP A 73 -6.30 14.40 9.46
C ASP A 73 -7.26 13.99 8.33
N TYR A 74 -8.51 13.70 8.72
CA TYR A 74 -9.57 13.37 7.76
C TYR A 74 -9.96 14.54 6.85
N ASN A 75 -9.71 15.79 7.24
CA ASN A 75 -10.01 16.92 6.36
C ASN A 75 -9.04 16.95 5.19
N LYS A 76 -7.75 16.73 5.43
CA LYS A 76 -6.75 16.63 4.36
C LYS A 76 -7.02 15.46 3.42
N PHE A 77 -7.55 14.36 3.94
CA PHE A 77 -7.93 13.21 3.12
C PHE A 77 -9.21 13.47 2.30
N LEU A 78 -10.29 13.94 2.93
CA LEU A 78 -11.61 14.05 2.30
C LEU A 78 -11.82 15.32 1.49
N LYS A 79 -11.15 16.43 1.84
CA LYS A 79 -11.31 17.74 1.18
C LYS A 79 -10.14 18.04 0.25
N ASP A 80 -8.92 17.82 0.72
CA ASP A 80 -7.69 18.25 0.03
C ASP A 80 -6.91 17.05 -0.56
N GLY A 81 -7.53 15.88 -0.62
CA GLY A 81 -6.87 14.65 -1.04
C GLY A 81 -6.50 14.69 -2.51
N ILE A 82 -5.25 14.34 -2.82
CA ILE A 82 -4.73 14.31 -4.18
C ILE A 82 -5.46 13.20 -4.96
N PRO A 83 -6.03 13.51 -6.15
CA PRO A 83 -6.72 12.51 -6.94
C PRO A 83 -5.76 11.43 -7.44
N TYR A 84 -6.30 10.23 -7.66
CA TYR A 84 -5.59 9.16 -8.34
C TYR A 84 -6.53 8.30 -9.17
N MET A 85 -5.97 7.63 -10.17
CA MET A 85 -6.70 6.71 -11.04
C MET A 85 -5.77 5.67 -11.65
N ASN A 86 -6.32 4.51 -12.01
CA ASN A 86 -5.60 3.47 -12.73
C ASN A 86 -5.68 3.65 -14.26
N GLU A 87 -4.93 2.83 -15.00
CA GLU A 87 -4.87 2.92 -16.47
C GLU A 87 -6.23 2.70 -17.15
N LEU A 88 -7.13 1.90 -16.55
CA LEU A 88 -8.46 1.69 -17.12
C LEU A 88 -9.34 2.92 -16.94
N GLN A 89 -9.31 3.53 -15.76
CA GLN A 89 -10.02 4.79 -15.48
C GLN A 89 -9.50 5.91 -16.37
N GLU A 90 -8.18 6.01 -16.57
CA GLU A 90 -7.60 6.96 -17.49
C GLU A 90 -8.07 6.74 -18.93
N LYS A 91 -8.08 5.48 -19.40
CA LYS A 91 -8.56 5.16 -20.75
C LYS A 91 -10.03 5.54 -20.93
N SER A 92 -10.85 5.28 -19.93
CA SER A 92 -12.26 5.71 -19.92
C SER A 92 -12.37 7.23 -19.97
N LEU A 93 -11.60 7.96 -19.16
CA LEU A 93 -11.58 9.43 -19.16
C LEU A 93 -11.20 9.99 -20.55
N ARG A 94 -10.16 9.44 -21.18
CA ARG A 94 -9.76 9.82 -22.55
C ARG A 94 -10.91 9.63 -23.54
N GLN A 95 -11.60 8.49 -23.48
CA GLN A 95 -12.75 8.22 -24.34
C GLN A 95 -13.88 9.24 -24.11
N TYR A 96 -14.14 9.64 -22.86
CA TYR A 96 -15.13 10.66 -22.55
C TYR A 96 -14.74 12.05 -23.06
N LEU A 97 -13.46 12.42 -22.96
CA LEU A 97 -12.95 13.70 -23.49
C LEU A 97 -13.11 13.75 -25.02
N VAL A 98 -12.73 12.68 -25.72
CA VAL A 98 -12.87 12.59 -27.19
C VAL A 98 -14.32 12.57 -27.64
N ALA A 99 -15.18 11.81 -26.96
CA ALA A 99 -16.61 11.75 -27.26
C ALA A 99 -17.34 13.07 -26.94
N GLY A 100 -16.67 13.99 -26.23
CA GLY A 100 -17.27 15.21 -25.73
C GLY A 100 -18.51 14.92 -24.88
N SER A 101 -18.59 13.80 -24.17
CA SER A 101 -19.79 13.39 -23.42
C SER A 101 -19.65 13.64 -21.92
N TRP A 102 -19.01 14.76 -21.56
CA TRP A 102 -18.84 15.16 -20.16
C TRP A 102 -20.18 15.27 -19.45
N LYS A 103 -20.35 14.50 -18.37
CA LYS A 103 -21.48 14.57 -17.43
C LYS A 103 -20.92 14.93 -16.07
N ALA A 104 -21.53 15.92 -15.40
CA ALA A 104 -21.20 16.25 -14.02
C ALA A 104 -21.60 15.09 -13.08
N CYS A 105 -20.73 14.77 -12.14
CA CYS A 105 -20.82 13.59 -11.27
C CYS A 105 -22.01 13.68 -10.30
N SER A 106 -22.28 14.84 -9.70
CA SER A 106 -23.36 15.01 -8.72
C SER A 106 -24.56 15.85 -9.22
N VAL A 107 -25.71 15.73 -8.53
CA VAL A 107 -26.91 16.58 -8.78
C VAL A 107 -26.62 18.04 -8.39
N LEU A 108 -25.96 18.24 -7.24
CA LEU A 108 -25.55 19.55 -6.74
C LEU A 108 -24.57 20.23 -7.72
N ASP A 109 -23.75 19.42 -8.39
CA ASP A 109 -22.79 19.90 -9.38
C ASP A 109 -23.51 20.46 -10.61
N ARG A 110 -24.65 19.86 -11.00
CA ARG A 110 -25.42 20.30 -12.16
C ARG A 110 -26.07 21.65 -11.95
N ASP A 111 -26.63 21.91 -10.77
CA ASP A 111 -27.31 23.17 -10.46
C ASP A 111 -26.32 24.33 -10.38
N SER A 112 -25.18 24.15 -9.72
CA SER A 112 -24.09 25.14 -9.68
C SER A 112 -23.54 25.43 -11.08
N MET A 113 -23.32 24.39 -11.89
CA MET A 113 -22.82 24.56 -13.25
C MET A 113 -23.85 25.24 -14.16
N LYS A 114 -25.14 24.93 -13.99
CA LYS A 114 -26.23 25.61 -14.72
C LYS A 114 -26.28 27.09 -14.35
N LYS A 115 -26.19 27.43 -13.06
CA LYS A 115 -26.11 28.82 -12.60
C LYS A 115 -24.93 29.56 -13.25
N ALA A 116 -23.75 28.93 -13.29
CA ALA A 116 -22.58 29.51 -13.95
C ALA A 116 -22.80 29.74 -15.46
N ILE A 117 -23.43 28.79 -16.16
CA ILE A 117 -23.79 28.96 -17.57
C ILE A 117 -24.77 30.11 -17.76
N ASP A 118 -25.83 30.18 -16.94
CA ASP A 118 -26.86 31.21 -17.02
C ASP A 118 -26.28 32.61 -16.77
N GLU A 119 -25.38 32.74 -15.79
CA GLU A 119 -24.67 33.99 -15.46
C GLU A 119 -23.81 34.48 -16.63
N VAL A 120 -23.00 33.58 -17.22
CA VAL A 120 -22.15 33.92 -18.38
C VAL A 120 -23.03 34.23 -19.60
N THR A 121 -24.12 33.50 -19.81
CA THR A 121 -25.04 33.73 -20.94
C THR A 121 -25.68 35.12 -20.86
N SER A 122 -26.11 35.53 -19.66
CA SER A 122 -26.65 36.86 -19.41
C SER A 122 -25.62 37.96 -19.68
N TRP A 123 -24.38 37.77 -19.21
CA TRP A 123 -23.29 38.72 -19.44
C TRP A 123 -22.92 38.86 -20.94
N ILE A 124 -22.86 37.75 -21.68
CA ILE A 124 -22.52 37.76 -23.12
C ILE A 124 -23.48 38.64 -23.93
N ALA A 125 -24.75 38.71 -23.53
CA ALA A 125 -25.77 39.48 -24.26
C ALA A 125 -25.48 40.99 -24.29
N GLY A 126 -24.82 41.52 -23.25
CA GLY A 126 -24.46 42.95 -23.15
C GLY A 126 -22.98 43.27 -23.35
N ALA A 127 -22.09 42.26 -23.32
CA ALA A 127 -20.64 42.47 -23.35
C ALA A 127 -20.12 42.83 -24.76
N GLU A 128 -19.04 43.61 -24.82
CA GLU A 128 -18.29 43.87 -26.06
C GLU A 128 -17.31 42.73 -26.38
N GLU A 129 -16.80 42.67 -27.62
CA GLU A 129 -15.75 41.69 -27.97
C GLU A 129 -14.46 42.00 -27.19
N GLU A 130 -13.77 40.96 -26.72
CA GLU A 130 -12.58 41.03 -25.86
C GLU A 130 -12.83 41.44 -24.39
N GLU A 131 -14.07 41.76 -24.01
CA GLU A 131 -14.43 42.02 -22.62
C GLU A 131 -14.30 40.75 -21.76
N THR A 132 -13.99 40.92 -20.46
CA THR A 132 -13.75 39.81 -19.52
C THR A 132 -14.66 39.91 -18.30
N MET A 133 -15.18 38.77 -17.85
CA MET A 133 -15.83 38.59 -16.54
C MET A 133 -15.05 37.58 -15.69
N ILE A 134 -15.21 37.66 -14.37
CA ILE A 134 -14.65 36.68 -13.44
C ILE A 134 -15.79 35.93 -12.77
N LEU A 135 -15.86 34.63 -13.03
CA LEU A 135 -16.76 33.72 -12.34
C LEU A 135 -16.15 33.33 -10.99
N ARG A 136 -16.91 33.59 -9.91
CA ARG A 136 -16.54 33.29 -8.53
C ARG A 136 -17.41 32.15 -7.97
N ASP A 137 -17.06 31.70 -6.77
CA ASP A 137 -17.81 30.68 -6.01
C ASP A 137 -17.86 29.27 -6.64
N LEU A 138 -16.84 28.89 -7.41
CA LEU A 138 -16.74 27.57 -8.04
C LEU A 138 -16.18 26.48 -7.10
N ARG A 139 -16.52 26.54 -5.81
CA ARG A 139 -15.99 25.61 -4.81
C ARG A 139 -16.46 24.18 -5.07
N GLY A 140 -15.52 23.24 -4.98
CA GLY A 140 -15.78 21.81 -5.17
C GLY A 140 -15.59 21.30 -6.60
N PHE A 141 -15.34 22.19 -7.56
CA PHE A 141 -15.02 21.82 -8.94
C PHE A 141 -13.53 21.98 -9.21
N GLN A 142 -12.98 21.13 -10.06
CA GLN A 142 -11.69 21.43 -10.67
C GLN A 142 -11.88 22.47 -11.77
N MET A 143 -10.96 23.44 -11.86
CA MET A 143 -11.12 24.56 -12.80
C MET A 143 -11.20 24.12 -14.26
N PHE A 144 -10.51 23.05 -14.65
CA PHE A 144 -10.62 22.55 -16.02
C PHE A 144 -12.02 22.00 -16.34
N GLU A 145 -12.76 21.48 -15.36
CA GLU A 145 -14.13 20.97 -15.57
C GLU A 145 -15.09 22.10 -15.88
N VAL A 146 -15.02 23.19 -15.09
CA VAL A 146 -15.81 24.40 -15.31
C VAL A 146 -15.51 24.97 -16.70
N GLN A 147 -14.23 25.06 -17.05
CA GLN A 147 -13.81 25.55 -18.35
C GLN A 147 -14.33 24.67 -19.51
N LEU A 148 -14.23 23.34 -19.41
CA LEU A 148 -14.76 22.42 -20.42
C LEU A 148 -16.27 22.57 -20.61
N VAL A 149 -17.01 22.72 -19.52
CA VAL A 149 -18.47 22.88 -19.59
C VAL A 149 -18.85 24.23 -20.20
N LEU A 150 -18.23 25.33 -19.75
CA LEU A 150 -18.50 26.68 -20.29
C LEU A 150 -18.15 26.77 -21.78
N ARG A 151 -16.96 26.30 -22.17
CA ARG A 151 -16.51 26.29 -23.57
C ARG A 151 -17.42 25.46 -24.46
N ARG A 152 -18.04 24.41 -23.93
CA ARG A 152 -18.98 23.59 -24.68
C ARG A 152 -20.36 24.24 -24.79
N ALA A 153 -20.85 24.81 -23.69
CA ALA A 153 -22.17 25.45 -23.65
C ALA A 153 -22.20 26.72 -24.51
N LEU A 154 -21.09 27.45 -24.57
CA LEU A 154 -20.99 28.77 -25.17
C LEU A 154 -19.86 28.79 -26.19
N GLN A 155 -20.17 29.00 -27.47
CA GLN A 155 -19.16 28.97 -28.55
C GLN A 155 -18.32 30.24 -28.60
N ASN A 156 -18.83 31.36 -28.09
CA ASN A 156 -18.24 32.70 -28.25
C ASN A 156 -17.46 33.15 -27.01
N VAL A 157 -16.94 32.19 -26.22
CA VAL A 157 -16.15 32.48 -25.03
C VAL A 157 -14.85 31.70 -25.01
N TRP A 158 -13.86 32.32 -24.38
CA TRP A 158 -12.61 31.72 -23.95
C TRP A 158 -12.54 31.74 -22.43
N THR A 159 -11.91 30.73 -21.84
CA THR A 159 -11.79 30.64 -20.37
C THR A 159 -10.34 30.44 -19.95
N GLN A 160 -9.97 31.04 -18.82
CA GLN A 160 -8.64 30.91 -18.23
C GLN A 160 -8.74 30.83 -16.69
N PRO A 161 -8.04 29.88 -16.04
CA PRO A 161 -8.03 29.80 -14.58
C PRO A 161 -7.22 30.97 -13.99
N LEU A 162 -7.78 31.64 -12.98
CA LEU A 162 -7.10 32.70 -12.22
C LEU A 162 -6.60 32.21 -10.85
N GLY A 163 -7.19 31.12 -10.34
CA GLY A 163 -6.84 30.48 -9.08
C GLY A 163 -7.66 29.20 -8.89
N ASP A 164 -7.75 28.71 -7.66
CA ASP A 164 -8.41 27.42 -7.37
C ASP A 164 -9.94 27.47 -7.43
N ASN A 165 -10.55 28.65 -7.35
CA ASN A 165 -12.02 28.82 -7.29
C ASN A 165 -12.55 29.89 -8.27
N GLU A 166 -11.70 30.42 -9.15
CA GLU A 166 -12.03 31.54 -10.02
C GLU A 166 -11.60 31.27 -11.46
N VAL A 167 -12.53 31.53 -12.39
CA VAL A 167 -12.31 31.40 -13.83
C VAL A 167 -12.60 32.73 -14.49
N MET A 168 -11.62 33.25 -15.24
CA MET A 168 -11.85 34.36 -16.16
C MET A 168 -12.55 33.82 -17.40
N VAL A 169 -13.65 34.48 -17.80
CA VAL A 169 -14.33 34.24 -19.06
C VAL A 169 -14.17 35.48 -19.92
N LYS A 170 -13.71 35.30 -21.16
CA LYS A 170 -13.49 36.37 -22.13
C LYS A 170 -14.41 36.14 -23.33
N LYS A 171 -15.12 37.19 -23.76
CA LYS A 171 -15.94 37.13 -24.97
C LYS A 171 -15.02 37.23 -26.18
N VAL A 172 -15.07 36.23 -27.06
CA VAL A 172 -14.18 36.15 -28.23
C VAL A 172 -14.96 35.65 -29.45
N SER A 173 -14.59 36.11 -30.64
CA SER A 173 -15.12 35.52 -31.86
C SER A 173 -14.74 34.03 -31.99
N PRO A 174 -15.55 33.21 -32.68
CA PRO A 174 -15.25 31.80 -32.92
C PRO A 174 -13.91 31.57 -33.63
N GLN A 175 -13.48 32.51 -34.47
CA GLN A 175 -12.18 32.43 -35.16
C GLN A 175 -11.03 32.64 -34.18
N HIS A 176 -11.10 33.68 -33.34
CA HIS A 176 -10.08 33.93 -32.33
C HIS A 176 -10.00 32.78 -31.31
N ARG A 177 -11.14 32.24 -30.90
CA ARG A 177 -11.21 31.06 -30.03
C ARG A 177 -10.41 29.87 -30.57
N ARG A 178 -10.57 29.52 -31.85
CA ARG A 178 -9.83 28.41 -32.48
C ARG A 178 -8.32 28.63 -32.44
N LEU A 179 -7.86 29.87 -32.57
CA LEU A 179 -6.44 30.21 -32.44
C LEU A 179 -5.95 29.99 -31.00
N LEU A 180 -6.77 30.35 -30.01
CA LEU A 180 -6.44 30.15 -28.60
C LEU A 180 -6.44 28.68 -28.18
N GLU A 181 -7.40 27.87 -28.66
CA GLU A 181 -7.46 26.42 -28.41
C GLU A 181 -6.25 25.68 -28.99
N ASN A 182 -5.71 26.14 -30.13
CA ASN A 182 -4.50 25.58 -30.73
C ASN A 182 -3.20 26.04 -30.07
N SER A 183 -3.27 26.97 -29.11
CA SER A 183 -2.10 27.47 -28.39
C SER A 183 -1.62 26.45 -27.35
N PRO A 184 -0.28 26.27 -27.17
CA PRO A 184 0.28 25.45 -26.10
C PRO A 184 -0.03 25.97 -24.69
N ARG A 185 -0.59 27.18 -24.57
CA ARG A 185 -0.97 27.79 -23.28
C ARG A 185 -2.39 27.42 -22.85
N ASP A 186 -3.12 26.63 -23.63
CA ASP A 186 -4.48 26.25 -23.26
C ASP A 186 -4.49 25.28 -22.07
N SER A 187 -5.08 25.70 -20.96
CA SER A 187 -5.23 24.86 -19.77
C SER A 187 -6.19 23.67 -19.96
N CYS A 188 -7.04 23.70 -21.00
CA CYS A 188 -7.96 22.61 -21.34
C CYS A 188 -7.40 21.63 -22.38
N GLN A 189 -6.10 21.64 -22.64
CA GLN A 189 -5.49 20.58 -23.44
C GLN A 189 -5.71 19.21 -22.79
N GLU A 190 -6.01 18.21 -23.61
CA GLU A 190 -6.26 16.83 -23.15
C GLU A 190 -5.11 16.34 -22.25
N GLU A 191 -3.86 16.60 -22.61
CA GLU A 191 -2.70 16.15 -21.84
C GLU A 191 -2.63 16.78 -20.44
N LEU A 192 -2.95 18.08 -20.30
CA LEU A 192 -2.97 18.77 -19.01
C LEU A 192 -4.12 18.30 -18.14
N ILE A 193 -5.30 18.09 -18.73
CA ILE A 193 -6.46 17.53 -18.03
C ILE A 193 -6.14 16.14 -17.51
N LEU A 194 -5.57 15.27 -18.35
CA LEU A 194 -5.18 13.92 -17.94
C LEU A 194 -4.10 13.94 -16.86
N ARG A 195 -3.13 14.85 -16.96
CA ARG A 195 -2.08 15.00 -15.95
C ARG A 195 -2.66 15.44 -14.60
N SER A 196 -3.55 16.42 -14.58
CA SER A 196 -4.26 16.86 -13.36
C SER A 196 -5.13 15.73 -12.80
N ALA A 197 -5.85 15.02 -13.68
CA ALA A 197 -6.76 13.94 -13.30
C ALA A 197 -6.04 12.74 -12.69
N ARG A 198 -4.86 12.38 -13.23
CA ARG A 198 -3.99 11.33 -12.68
C ARG A 198 -3.50 11.65 -11.27
N GLY A 199 -3.31 12.93 -10.94
CA GLY A 199 -2.78 13.42 -9.68
C GLY A 199 -1.57 12.61 -9.20
N PHE A 200 -1.73 11.88 -8.10
CA PHE A 200 -0.67 11.07 -7.49
C PHE A 200 -0.12 9.97 -8.40
N THR A 201 -0.94 9.46 -9.32
CA THR A 201 -0.54 8.43 -10.30
C THR A 201 0.65 8.88 -11.16
N ASN A 202 0.83 10.19 -11.37
CA ASN A 202 2.02 10.70 -12.06
C ASN A 202 3.31 10.40 -11.29
N LEU A 203 3.29 10.55 -9.95
CA LEU A 203 4.42 10.19 -9.10
C LEU A 203 4.65 8.69 -9.15
N PHE A 204 3.60 7.89 -9.05
CA PHE A 204 3.70 6.43 -9.17
C PHE A 204 4.35 6.02 -10.51
N GLN A 205 3.94 6.61 -11.63
CA GLN A 205 4.56 6.36 -12.94
C GLN A 205 6.03 6.76 -12.97
N ALA A 206 6.41 7.86 -12.31
CA ALA A 206 7.81 8.26 -12.17
C ALA A 206 8.62 7.25 -11.34
N LEU A 207 8.06 6.74 -10.24
CA LEU A 207 8.68 5.68 -9.43
C LEU A 207 8.91 4.40 -10.24
N VAL A 208 7.91 3.97 -11.00
CA VAL A 208 7.99 2.80 -11.87
C VAL A 208 9.03 2.98 -12.97
N LYS A 209 9.12 4.18 -13.57
CA LYS A 209 10.13 4.50 -14.60
C LYS A 209 11.55 4.53 -14.02
N ALA A 210 11.71 5.00 -12.79
CA ALA A 210 13.02 5.08 -12.14
C ALA A 210 13.63 3.69 -11.84
N LYS A 211 12.81 2.64 -11.72
CA LYS A 211 13.23 1.24 -11.45
C LYS A 211 14.18 1.10 -10.25
N LYS A 212 14.10 2.03 -9.30
CA LYS A 212 14.90 2.00 -8.07
C LYS A 212 14.35 0.94 -7.10
N PRO A 213 15.19 0.40 -6.20
CA PRO A 213 14.75 -0.55 -5.18
C PRO A 213 13.64 0.03 -4.31
N LEU A 214 12.57 -0.74 -4.12
CA LEU A 214 11.46 -0.38 -3.26
C LEU A 214 11.60 -1.12 -1.93
N VAL A 215 11.66 -0.35 -0.83
CA VAL A 215 11.81 -0.87 0.52
C VAL A 215 10.50 -0.68 1.27
N GLY A 216 10.05 -1.72 1.98
CA GLY A 216 8.88 -1.64 2.85
C GLY A 216 8.95 -2.64 3.99
N HIS A 217 8.00 -2.57 4.93
CA HIS A 217 7.91 -3.52 6.05
C HIS A 217 6.58 -4.27 5.97
N ASN A 218 6.60 -5.59 5.74
CA ASN A 218 5.39 -6.38 5.54
C ASN A 218 4.50 -5.83 4.40
N MET A 219 5.15 -5.48 3.29
CA MET A 219 4.58 -4.62 2.24
C MET A 219 3.60 -5.31 1.28
N LEU A 220 3.15 -6.53 1.59
CA LEU A 220 2.32 -7.32 0.66
C LEU A 220 0.96 -6.65 0.38
N MET A 221 0.33 -6.09 1.40
CA MET A 221 -0.93 -5.34 1.25
C MET A 221 -0.69 -4.04 0.50
N ASP A 222 0.42 -3.36 0.78
CA ASP A 222 0.79 -2.11 0.09
C ASP A 222 0.98 -2.34 -1.41
N LEU A 223 1.65 -3.44 -1.79
CA LEU A 223 1.82 -3.83 -3.19
C LEU A 223 0.48 -4.12 -3.90
N LEU A 224 -0.48 -4.75 -3.19
CA LEU A 224 -1.81 -4.98 -3.76
C LEU A 224 -2.55 -3.66 -4.00
N HIS A 225 -2.52 -2.74 -3.03
CA HIS A 225 -3.12 -1.41 -3.18
C HIS A 225 -2.42 -0.60 -4.27
N LEU A 226 -1.09 -0.63 -4.35
CA LEU A 226 -0.31 0.03 -5.38
C LEU A 226 -0.71 -0.44 -6.78
N HIS A 227 -0.89 -1.75 -6.95
CA HIS A 227 -1.33 -2.34 -8.21
C HIS A 227 -2.74 -1.90 -8.57
N ASP A 228 -3.72 -2.14 -7.69
CA ASP A 228 -5.15 -1.92 -7.95
C ASP A 228 -5.49 -0.44 -8.20
N LYS A 229 -4.88 0.47 -7.42
CA LYS A 229 -5.26 1.88 -7.40
C LYS A 229 -4.49 2.76 -8.39
N PHE A 230 -3.22 2.44 -8.68
CA PHE A 230 -2.37 3.30 -9.52
C PHE A 230 -1.91 2.64 -10.84
N TYR A 231 -2.06 1.33 -10.99
CA TYR A 231 -1.65 0.63 -12.21
C TYR A 231 -2.85 0.05 -12.96
N LYS A 232 -3.34 -1.11 -12.54
CA LYS A 232 -4.42 -1.86 -13.20
C LYS A 232 -5.21 -2.62 -12.13
N PRO A 233 -6.47 -2.96 -12.36
CA PRO A 233 -7.18 -3.84 -11.44
C PRO A 233 -6.41 -5.14 -11.20
N LEU A 234 -6.49 -5.64 -9.97
CA LEU A 234 -5.83 -6.88 -9.59
C LEU A 234 -6.26 -8.06 -10.49
N PRO A 235 -5.30 -8.79 -11.10
CA PRO A 235 -5.62 -9.91 -11.99
C PRO A 235 -6.24 -11.09 -11.22
N GLU A 236 -6.91 -11.99 -11.91
CA GLU A 236 -7.46 -13.19 -11.28
C GLU A 236 -6.37 -14.21 -10.91
N SER A 237 -5.31 -14.26 -11.71
CA SER A 237 -4.16 -15.13 -11.46
C SER A 237 -3.16 -14.48 -10.50
N TYR A 238 -2.84 -15.19 -9.43
CA TYR A 238 -1.77 -14.84 -8.50
C TYR A 238 -0.40 -14.71 -9.19
N GLU A 239 -0.09 -15.59 -10.14
CA GLU A 239 1.17 -15.51 -10.90
C GLU A 239 1.22 -14.29 -11.82
N ALA A 240 0.09 -13.88 -12.38
CA ALA A 240 0.01 -12.62 -13.13
C ALA A 240 0.26 -11.41 -12.23
N PHE A 241 -0.27 -11.40 -11.00
CA PHE A 241 0.02 -10.36 -10.02
C PHE A 241 1.52 -10.28 -9.69
N LYS A 242 2.16 -11.42 -9.41
CA LYS A 242 3.61 -11.47 -9.14
C LYS A 242 4.44 -10.91 -10.30
N ARG A 243 4.16 -11.36 -11.53
CA ARG A 243 4.84 -10.86 -12.73
C ARG A 243 4.64 -9.36 -12.94
N ASN A 244 3.41 -8.87 -12.73
CA ASN A 244 3.12 -7.43 -12.86
C ASN A 244 3.93 -6.62 -11.84
N ILE A 245 3.90 -7.00 -10.56
CA ILE A 245 4.66 -6.30 -9.52
C ILE A 245 6.16 -6.34 -9.79
N HIS A 246 6.70 -7.50 -10.15
CA HIS A 246 8.13 -7.62 -10.44
C HIS A 246 8.54 -6.82 -11.68
N SER A 247 7.66 -6.72 -12.67
CA SER A 247 7.86 -5.84 -13.83
C SER A 247 7.81 -4.35 -13.45
N LEU A 248 6.97 -3.96 -12.49
CA LEU A 248 6.89 -2.57 -12.02
C LEU A 248 8.10 -2.20 -11.17
N PHE A 249 8.44 -3.06 -10.20
CA PHE A 249 9.52 -2.90 -9.24
C PHE A 249 10.42 -4.15 -9.25
N PRO A 250 11.55 -4.12 -9.99
CA PRO A 250 12.43 -5.28 -10.15
C PRO A 250 13.13 -5.71 -8.86
N VAL A 251 13.33 -4.77 -7.93
CA VAL A 251 14.01 -4.99 -6.65
C VAL A 251 13.09 -4.56 -5.52
N LEU A 252 12.53 -5.54 -4.82
CA LEU A 252 11.74 -5.36 -3.59
C LEU A 252 12.55 -5.81 -2.38
N ILE A 253 12.52 -5.02 -1.31
CA ILE A 253 13.18 -5.33 -0.05
C ILE A 253 12.15 -5.20 1.08
N ASP A 254 11.72 -6.35 1.62
CA ASP A 254 10.86 -6.37 2.80
C ASP A 254 11.72 -6.48 4.06
N THR A 255 11.78 -5.39 4.83
CA THR A 255 12.60 -5.32 6.05
C THR A 255 12.19 -6.36 7.09
N LYS A 256 10.92 -6.81 7.11
CA LYS A 256 10.47 -7.89 8.00
C LYS A 256 11.04 -9.26 7.60
N SER A 257 11.21 -9.49 6.30
CA SER A 257 11.88 -10.69 5.79
C SER A 257 13.38 -10.66 6.08
N VAL A 258 14.03 -9.52 5.81
CA VAL A 258 15.47 -9.29 6.04
C VAL A 258 15.80 -9.54 7.51
N THR A 259 15.13 -8.83 8.40
CA THR A 259 15.37 -8.91 9.84
C THR A 259 15.10 -10.33 10.39
N LYS A 260 14.04 -11.00 9.93
CA LYS A 260 13.77 -12.42 10.26
C LYS A 260 14.88 -13.37 9.80
N SER A 261 15.59 -13.05 8.73
CA SER A 261 16.77 -13.80 8.30
C SER A 261 17.93 -13.58 9.28
N VAL A 262 18.22 -12.32 9.62
CA VAL A 262 19.29 -11.93 10.54
C VAL A 262 19.09 -12.54 11.94
N TRP A 263 17.87 -12.50 12.50
CA TRP A 263 17.55 -13.10 13.82
C TRP A 263 17.65 -14.62 13.88
N LYS A 264 17.69 -15.32 12.74
CA LYS A 264 17.97 -16.76 12.74
C LYS A 264 19.45 -17.04 12.93
N SER A 265 20.31 -16.17 12.42
CA SER A 265 21.76 -16.30 12.49
C SER A 265 22.34 -15.71 13.78
N HIS A 266 21.68 -14.70 14.37
CA HIS A 266 22.21 -13.95 15.51
C HIS A 266 21.35 -14.04 16.78
N PRO A 267 21.96 -13.95 17.99
CA PRO A 267 21.27 -14.05 19.28
C PRO A 267 20.58 -12.74 19.70
N PHE A 268 19.94 -12.04 18.77
CA PHE A 268 19.16 -10.84 19.10
C PHE A 268 17.79 -11.20 19.71
N PRO A 269 17.17 -10.29 20.51
CA PRO A 269 15.80 -10.43 20.97
C PRO A 269 14.85 -10.67 19.78
N ARG A 270 13.97 -11.67 19.89
CA ARG A 270 13.02 -12.03 18.82
C ARG A 270 11.83 -11.07 18.77
N VAL A 271 12.09 -9.85 18.35
CA VAL A 271 11.09 -8.81 18.06
C VAL A 271 10.74 -8.81 16.58
N TYR A 272 9.52 -8.42 16.22
CA TYR A 272 9.05 -8.45 14.82
C TYR A 272 8.17 -7.26 14.43
N ASN A 273 7.82 -6.40 15.39
CA ASN A 273 7.08 -5.18 15.15
C ASN A 273 8.07 -4.07 14.80
N LEU A 274 7.75 -3.26 13.79
CA LEU A 274 8.68 -2.26 13.24
C LEU A 274 9.34 -1.39 14.32
N LEU A 275 8.55 -0.87 15.28
CA LEU A 275 9.04 -0.04 16.38
C LEU A 275 10.00 -0.80 17.32
N GLU A 276 9.61 -1.99 17.77
CA GLU A 276 10.47 -2.82 18.65
C GLU A 276 11.79 -3.20 17.95
N VAL A 277 11.74 -3.47 16.65
CA VAL A 277 12.92 -3.77 15.83
C VAL A 277 13.84 -2.57 15.77
N TYR A 278 13.27 -1.39 15.55
CA TYR A 278 14.01 -0.14 15.58
C TYR A 278 14.66 0.09 16.94
N GLU A 279 13.92 -0.04 18.04
CA GLU A 279 14.42 0.14 19.41
C GLU A 279 15.56 -0.83 19.77
N VAL A 280 15.43 -2.10 19.39
CA VAL A 280 16.48 -3.11 19.62
C VAL A 280 17.75 -2.78 18.83
N LEU A 281 17.62 -2.32 17.58
CA LEU A 281 18.76 -1.90 16.76
C LEU A 281 19.34 -0.53 17.19
N CYS A 282 18.61 0.24 17.99
CA CYS A 282 19.04 1.54 18.52
C CYS A 282 19.62 1.47 19.93
N SER A 283 19.38 0.38 20.66
CA SER A 283 19.85 0.21 22.03
C SER A 283 21.37 -0.05 22.04
N SER A 284 22.10 0.82 22.73
CA SER A 284 23.57 0.84 22.85
C SER A 284 24.16 -0.47 23.38
N ASP A 285 23.41 -1.21 24.21
CA ASP A 285 23.88 -2.46 24.85
C ASP A 285 23.94 -3.68 23.89
N LEU A 286 23.38 -3.58 22.68
CA LEU A 286 23.33 -4.66 21.69
C LEU A 286 23.95 -4.29 20.34
N ASN A 287 24.60 -3.12 20.23
CA ASN A 287 25.36 -2.71 19.06
C ASN A 287 26.84 -3.08 19.25
N PRO A 288 27.40 -4.11 18.58
CA PRO A 288 28.84 -4.35 18.62
C PRO A 288 29.67 -3.26 17.90
N THR A 289 29.04 -2.23 17.31
CA THR A 289 29.74 -1.23 16.48
C THR A 289 29.01 0.11 16.48
N ASP A 290 29.23 0.92 17.51
CA ASP A 290 28.79 2.33 17.59
C ASP A 290 29.63 3.35 16.75
N PRO A 291 30.64 2.96 15.93
CA PRO A 291 31.21 3.88 14.92
C PRO A 291 30.90 3.54 13.44
N THR A 292 30.22 2.44 13.09
CA THR A 292 30.08 1.99 11.67
C THR A 292 28.66 2.00 11.13
N CYS A 293 27.69 2.61 11.82
CA CYS A 293 26.37 2.81 11.23
C CYS A 293 26.42 4.02 10.29
N PRO A 294 25.94 3.89 9.04
CA PRO A 294 25.96 5.00 8.10
C PRO A 294 25.16 6.17 8.67
N VAL A 295 25.77 7.35 8.68
CA VAL A 295 25.16 8.58 9.19
C VAL A 295 24.09 9.05 8.20
N ILE A 296 22.88 9.21 8.72
CA ILE A 296 21.71 9.61 7.95
C ILE A 296 21.40 11.05 8.29
N VAL A 297 21.38 11.90 7.27
CA VAL A 297 21.10 13.33 7.39
C VAL A 297 19.72 13.58 6.80
N LEU A 298 18.84 14.20 7.57
CA LEU A 298 17.55 14.65 7.05
C LEU A 298 17.74 15.90 6.20
N ALA A 299 17.08 15.94 5.04
CA ALA A 299 17.06 17.14 4.22
C ALA A 299 16.39 18.31 4.96
N SER A 300 16.74 19.54 4.58
CA SER A 300 16.15 20.76 5.14
C SER A 300 14.62 20.71 5.08
N GLY A 301 13.94 20.90 6.22
CA GLY A 301 12.47 20.85 6.32
C GLY A 301 11.88 19.44 6.55
N CYS A 302 12.70 18.39 6.60
CA CYS A 302 12.27 17.01 6.88
C CYS A 302 12.55 16.55 8.33
N SER A 303 12.79 17.47 9.27
CA SER A 303 13.19 17.12 10.65
C SER A 303 12.04 16.60 11.54
N ARG A 304 10.78 16.74 11.08
CA ARG A 304 9.57 16.36 11.82
C ARG A 304 9.68 14.98 12.49
N TYR A 305 10.11 13.97 11.75
CA TYR A 305 10.16 12.58 12.25
C TYR A 305 11.44 12.24 13.02
N ALA A 306 12.47 13.10 13.00
CA ALA A 306 13.61 12.98 13.92
C ALA A 306 13.33 13.62 15.28
N GLU A 307 12.59 14.72 15.30
CA GLU A 307 12.31 15.48 16.53
C GLU A 307 11.07 14.96 17.26
N LYS A 308 10.08 14.46 16.51
CA LYS A 308 8.79 14.01 17.05
C LYS A 308 8.50 12.56 16.65
N SER A 309 8.35 11.72 17.67
CA SER A 309 7.83 10.36 17.50
C SER A 309 6.34 10.42 17.13
N SER A 310 6.00 9.86 15.97
CA SER A 310 4.62 9.78 15.45
C SER A 310 4.29 8.32 15.08
N PRO A 311 4.31 7.37 16.04
CA PRO A 311 4.08 5.96 15.73
C PRO A 311 2.73 5.78 15.01
N HIS A 312 2.70 4.90 14.01
CA HIS A 312 1.50 4.59 13.23
C HIS A 312 0.99 5.69 12.28
N GLU A 313 1.74 6.79 12.12
CA GLU A 313 1.68 7.61 10.91
C GLU A 313 2.49 6.89 9.82
N ALA A 314 1.94 6.72 8.61
CA ALA A 314 2.62 5.92 7.58
C ALA A 314 4.02 6.46 7.21
N GLY A 315 4.31 7.72 7.49
CA GLY A 315 5.55 8.41 7.17
C GLY A 315 6.54 8.27 8.28
N TYR A 316 6.09 8.23 9.53
CA TYR A 316 6.97 7.82 10.60
C TYR A 316 7.32 6.33 10.46
N ASP A 317 6.37 5.47 10.08
CA ASP A 317 6.65 4.04 9.85
C ASP A 317 7.56 3.84 8.63
N ALA A 318 7.34 4.58 7.54
CA ALA A 318 8.24 4.57 6.38
C ALA A 318 9.60 5.23 6.68
N PHE A 319 9.66 6.20 7.61
CA PHE A 319 10.91 6.68 8.19
C PHE A 319 11.58 5.53 8.94
N LEU A 320 10.99 4.94 9.98
CA LEU A 320 11.62 3.82 10.71
C LEU A 320 12.08 2.65 9.81
N CYS A 321 11.28 2.31 8.79
CA CYS A 321 11.59 1.27 7.82
C CYS A 321 12.70 1.69 6.83
N GLY A 322 12.58 2.89 6.26
CA GLY A 322 13.36 3.39 5.14
C GLY A 322 14.59 4.18 5.57
N SER A 323 14.52 4.95 6.67
CA SER A 323 15.54 5.84 7.27
C SER A 323 16.77 5.11 7.78
N GLY A 324 17.17 4.06 7.07
CA GLY A 324 18.46 3.45 7.03
C GLY A 324 18.91 2.76 8.30
N LYS A 325 18.27 2.93 9.46
CA LYS A 325 18.72 2.23 10.65
C LYS A 325 18.34 0.75 10.63
N ILE A 326 17.11 0.38 10.23
CA ILE A 326 16.79 -1.05 10.10
C ILE A 326 17.48 -1.65 8.88
N LEU A 327 17.26 -1.08 7.69
CA LEU A 327 17.82 -1.64 6.46
C LEU A 327 19.35 -1.56 6.43
N LEU A 328 19.97 -0.40 6.69
CA LEU A 328 21.42 -0.28 6.59
C LEU A 328 22.10 -1.00 7.76
N ASN A 329 21.60 -0.98 9.00
CA ASN A 329 22.24 -1.76 10.08
C ASN A 329 22.14 -3.26 9.81
N THR A 330 20.98 -3.76 9.37
CA THR A 330 20.86 -5.19 9.03
C THR A 330 21.72 -5.56 7.82
N SER A 331 21.82 -4.69 6.81
CA SER A 331 22.70 -4.90 5.67
C SER A 331 24.17 -4.86 6.08
N GLN A 332 24.56 -3.94 6.95
CA GLN A 332 25.90 -3.82 7.51
C GLN A 332 26.28 -5.09 8.28
N ILE A 333 25.40 -5.59 9.15
CA ILE A 333 25.61 -6.86 9.86
C ILE A 333 25.86 -8.01 8.86
N LEU A 334 25.07 -8.09 7.79
CA LEU A 334 25.22 -9.12 6.77
C LEU A 334 26.50 -8.97 5.93
N VAL A 335 26.93 -7.74 5.64
CA VAL A 335 28.20 -7.44 4.95
C VAL A 335 29.39 -7.86 5.82
N LEU A 336 29.36 -7.54 7.12
CA LEU A 336 30.40 -7.94 8.08
C LEU A 336 30.50 -9.47 8.21
N GLU A 337 29.36 -10.18 8.23
CA GLU A 337 29.33 -11.65 8.17
C GLU A 337 29.98 -12.20 6.90
N HIS A 338 29.64 -11.64 5.74
CA HIS A 338 30.13 -12.13 4.44
C HIS A 338 31.63 -11.92 4.27
N ASN A 339 32.17 -10.82 4.81
CA ASN A 339 33.58 -10.47 4.68
C ASN A 339 34.47 -11.09 5.79
N HIS A 340 33.89 -11.83 6.75
CA HIS A 340 34.61 -12.39 7.91
C HIS A 340 35.44 -11.37 8.72
N SER A 341 35.11 -10.09 8.60
CA SER A 341 35.83 -8.99 9.21
C SER A 341 34.87 -8.25 10.14
N PHE A 342 34.95 -8.53 11.44
CA PHE A 342 34.50 -7.55 12.43
C PHE A 342 35.67 -6.57 12.58
N PRO A 343 35.55 -5.30 12.14
CA PRO A 343 36.64 -4.35 12.28
C PRO A 343 37.01 -4.25 13.76
N ALA A 344 38.31 -4.40 14.05
CA ALA A 344 38.82 -4.05 15.36
C ALA A 344 38.49 -2.58 15.64
N LEU A 345 38.07 -2.30 16.87
CA LEU A 345 37.63 -0.98 17.31
C LEU A 345 38.64 0.11 16.89
N GLY A 346 38.28 0.94 15.89
CA GLY A 346 39.06 2.13 15.51
C GLY A 346 39.66 2.19 14.10
N THR A 347 39.46 1.20 13.21
CA THR A 347 39.87 1.34 11.80
C THR A 347 38.74 1.94 10.96
N ALA A 348 38.93 3.18 10.49
CA ALA A 348 38.03 3.85 9.56
C ALA A 348 38.17 3.25 8.15
N GLU A 349 37.50 2.13 7.89
CA GLU A 349 37.22 1.71 6.52
C GLU A 349 36.07 2.57 5.94
N ALA A 350 36.11 2.79 4.62
CA ALA A 350 35.08 3.54 3.92
C ALA A 350 33.72 2.84 4.06
N ASP A 351 32.66 3.62 4.29
CA ASP A 351 31.29 3.09 4.36
C ASP A 351 30.99 2.25 3.11
N PRO A 352 30.47 1.02 3.25
CA PRO A 352 30.17 0.19 2.11
C PRO A 352 29.12 0.84 1.21
N SER A 353 29.34 0.70 -0.09
CA SER A 353 28.45 1.16 -1.13
C SER A 353 27.10 0.46 -1.05
N PHE A 354 26.05 1.11 -1.55
CA PHE A 354 24.73 0.49 -1.61
C PHE A 354 24.70 -0.81 -2.44
N SER A 355 25.61 -0.96 -3.41
CA SER A 355 25.76 -2.19 -4.20
C SER A 355 26.24 -3.37 -3.36
N GLU A 356 27.10 -3.13 -2.38
CA GLU A 356 27.57 -4.16 -1.44
C GLU A 356 26.45 -4.59 -0.50
N TYR A 357 25.65 -3.63 -0.02
CA TYR A 357 24.44 -3.95 0.75
C TYR A 357 23.45 -4.79 -0.06
N LEU A 358 23.18 -4.44 -1.32
CA LEU A 358 22.32 -5.24 -2.19
C LEU A 358 22.86 -6.66 -2.40
N SER A 359 24.18 -6.81 -2.53
CA SER A 359 24.84 -8.10 -2.70
C SER A 359 24.68 -8.97 -1.45
N ALA A 360 24.85 -8.39 -0.25
CA ALA A 360 24.60 -9.08 1.02
C ALA A 360 23.12 -9.48 1.20
N LEU A 361 22.20 -8.67 0.67
CA LEU A 361 20.76 -8.91 0.73
C LEU A 361 20.22 -9.86 -0.33
N VAL A 362 21.06 -10.42 -1.23
CA VAL A 362 20.62 -11.19 -2.41
C VAL A 362 19.57 -12.28 -2.09
N LYS A 363 19.69 -12.96 -0.94
CA LYS A 363 18.76 -14.01 -0.50
C LYS A 363 17.38 -13.49 -0.08
N CYS A 364 17.29 -12.21 0.29
CA CYS A 364 16.07 -11.55 0.75
C CYS A 364 15.43 -10.67 -0.33
N LEU A 365 16.14 -10.40 -1.44
CA LEU A 365 15.60 -9.63 -2.56
C LEU A 365 14.36 -10.33 -3.12
N ASN A 366 13.33 -9.52 -3.41
CA ASN A 366 12.05 -9.98 -3.95
C ASN A 366 11.30 -10.99 -3.08
N GLN A 367 11.70 -11.16 -1.81
CA GLN A 367 11.02 -11.99 -0.83
C GLN A 367 10.16 -11.16 0.12
N VAL A 368 8.90 -10.97 -0.22
CA VAL A 368 7.95 -10.21 0.60
C VAL A 368 7.39 -11.09 1.71
N HIS A 369 7.29 -10.56 2.92
CA HIS A 369 6.82 -11.31 4.08
C HIS A 369 5.36 -11.73 3.90
N PHE A 370 5.08 -13.01 4.18
CA PHE A 370 3.72 -13.52 4.13
C PHE A 370 3.17 -13.79 5.53
N THR A 371 2.30 -12.88 5.98
CA THR A 371 1.68 -12.98 7.30
C THR A 371 0.61 -14.06 7.31
N ARG A 372 0.77 -15.06 8.19
CA ARG A 372 -0.24 -16.08 8.49
C ARG A 372 -0.77 -16.87 7.27
N GLY A 373 0.11 -17.36 6.39
CA GLY A 373 -0.27 -18.26 5.30
C GLY A 373 0.80 -19.28 4.91
N GLY A 374 0.50 -20.15 3.94
CA GLY A 374 1.21 -21.40 3.58
C GLY A 374 2.74 -21.35 3.53
N VAL A 375 3.30 -20.20 3.19
CA VAL A 375 4.74 -19.96 3.01
C VAL A 375 5.24 -18.87 3.98
N SER A 376 6.55 -18.78 4.19
CA SER A 376 7.14 -17.75 5.05
C SER A 376 7.31 -16.40 4.36
N SER A 377 7.45 -16.42 3.03
CA SER A 377 7.64 -15.29 2.15
C SER A 377 7.13 -15.66 0.76
N ILE A 378 6.69 -14.65 0.01
CA ILE A 378 6.32 -14.75 -1.41
C ILE A 378 7.51 -14.29 -2.23
N ASN A 379 7.91 -15.09 -3.22
CA ASN A 379 9.03 -14.74 -4.09
C ASN A 379 8.50 -14.11 -5.38
N PHE A 380 8.64 -12.80 -5.54
CA PHE A 380 8.15 -12.10 -6.74
C PHE A 380 8.98 -12.36 -8.00
N SER A 381 10.23 -12.80 -7.85
CA SER A 381 11.14 -13.12 -8.97
C SER A 381 11.07 -14.57 -9.44
N GLY A 382 10.34 -15.45 -8.74
CA GLY A 382 10.33 -16.88 -9.04
C GLY A 382 9.27 -17.66 -8.28
N VAL A 383 9.50 -18.95 -8.07
CA VAL A 383 8.56 -19.84 -7.39
C VAL A 383 8.60 -19.61 -5.88
N ASP A 384 7.44 -19.67 -5.24
CA ASP A 384 7.34 -19.56 -3.79
C ASP A 384 7.96 -20.78 -3.12
N VAL A 385 8.87 -20.56 -2.17
CA VAL A 385 9.54 -21.66 -1.46
C VAL A 385 8.60 -22.20 -0.38
N PRO A 386 8.28 -23.51 -0.39
CA PRO A 386 7.44 -24.12 0.63
C PRO A 386 8.10 -24.01 2.01
N CYS A 387 7.37 -23.53 3.00
CA CYS A 387 7.87 -23.47 4.38
C CYS A 387 7.70 -24.84 5.06
N ARG A 388 8.73 -25.30 5.79
CA ARG A 388 8.62 -26.49 6.67
C ARG A 388 7.68 -26.16 7.82
N ARG A 389 6.42 -26.58 7.69
CA ARG A 389 5.38 -26.35 8.70
C ARG A 389 5.29 -27.52 9.69
N PRO A 390 4.86 -27.24 10.94
CA PRO A 390 4.41 -28.30 11.82
C PRO A 390 3.26 -29.08 11.17
N PRO A 391 3.19 -30.40 11.40
CA PRO A 391 2.12 -31.20 10.82
C PRO A 391 0.76 -30.71 11.33
N LEU A 392 -0.25 -30.79 10.46
CA LEU A 392 -1.64 -30.56 10.80
C LEU A 392 -2.06 -31.56 11.89
N LEU A 393 -2.84 -31.10 12.86
CA LEU A 393 -3.45 -31.98 13.85
C LEU A 393 -4.95 -32.06 13.60
N VAL A 394 -5.56 -33.18 13.98
CA VAL A 394 -7.00 -33.35 14.06
C VAL A 394 -7.40 -33.53 15.52
N VAL A 395 -8.44 -32.83 15.92
CA VAL A 395 -9.13 -32.98 17.21
C VAL A 395 -10.41 -33.73 16.94
N ARG A 396 -10.57 -34.88 17.59
CA ARG A 396 -11.84 -35.59 17.67
C ARG A 396 -12.46 -35.31 19.02
N VAL A 397 -13.67 -34.80 19.00
CA VAL A 397 -14.44 -34.49 20.20
C VAL A 397 -15.29 -35.69 20.58
N GLN A 398 -15.26 -36.08 21.85
CA GLN A 398 -16.10 -37.14 22.42
C GLN A 398 -16.92 -36.58 23.59
N GLY A 399 -18.25 -36.73 23.50
CA GLY A 399 -19.17 -36.37 24.59
C GLY A 399 -19.57 -34.90 24.69
N TRP A 400 -18.97 -33.97 23.92
CA TRP A 400 -19.39 -32.57 23.85
C TRP A 400 -20.20 -32.34 22.57
N GLN A 401 -21.46 -31.94 22.70
CA GLN A 401 -22.32 -31.61 21.56
C GLN A 401 -22.35 -30.10 21.29
N GLY A 402 -22.52 -29.72 20.02
CA GLY A 402 -22.70 -28.33 19.62
C GLY A 402 -21.45 -27.44 19.72
N LEU A 403 -20.24 -28.02 19.76
CA LEU A 403 -19.03 -27.21 19.81
C LEU A 403 -18.77 -26.45 18.52
N ASN A 404 -18.36 -25.20 18.70
CA ASN A 404 -17.86 -24.34 17.63
C ASN A 404 -16.34 -24.18 17.73
N GLU A 405 -15.72 -23.72 16.64
CA GLU A 405 -14.27 -23.49 16.53
C GLU A 405 -13.73 -22.59 17.67
N ARG A 406 -14.55 -21.64 18.14
CA ARG A 406 -14.22 -20.72 19.24
C ARG A 406 -14.01 -21.44 20.57
N HIS A 407 -14.80 -22.48 20.87
CA HIS A 407 -14.69 -23.23 22.12
C HIS A 407 -13.39 -24.03 22.14
N ILE A 408 -13.09 -24.75 21.06
CA ILE A 408 -11.82 -25.49 20.90
C ILE A 408 -10.62 -24.52 20.94
N TYR A 409 -10.76 -23.36 20.31
CA TYR A 409 -9.72 -22.33 20.37
C TYR A 409 -9.47 -21.85 21.80
N HIS A 410 -10.52 -21.58 22.58
CA HIS A 410 -10.40 -21.09 23.95
C HIS A 410 -9.75 -22.13 24.87
N GLU A 411 -10.17 -23.39 24.76
CA GLU A 411 -9.60 -24.52 25.51
C GLU A 411 -8.09 -24.65 25.28
N LEU A 412 -7.67 -24.62 24.02
CA LEU A 412 -6.26 -24.76 23.65
C LEU A 412 -5.44 -23.49 23.91
N LYS A 413 -6.06 -22.31 23.99
CA LYS A 413 -5.40 -21.00 24.11
C LYS A 413 -4.49 -20.91 25.33
N THR A 414 -4.86 -21.58 26.43
CA THR A 414 -4.11 -21.64 27.70
C THR A 414 -2.73 -22.26 27.51
N LEU A 415 -2.62 -23.27 26.65
CA LEU A 415 -1.40 -24.02 26.41
C LEU A 415 -0.67 -23.57 25.14
N CYS A 416 -1.42 -23.28 24.07
CA CYS A 416 -0.88 -23.12 22.73
C CYS A 416 -1.76 -22.22 21.83
N ARG A 417 -1.14 -21.53 20.88
CA ARG A 417 -1.87 -20.81 19.82
C ARG A 417 -2.04 -21.71 18.58
N PHE A 418 -3.28 -22.10 18.32
CA PHE A 418 -3.70 -22.85 17.12
C PHE A 418 -4.76 -22.07 16.33
N HIS A 419 -4.73 -22.20 15.01
CA HIS A 419 -5.90 -21.93 14.19
C HIS A 419 -6.74 -23.19 14.11
N VAL A 420 -8.03 -23.04 14.39
CA VAL A 420 -9.01 -24.13 14.38
C VAL A 420 -9.88 -23.96 13.14
N LYS A 421 -10.11 -25.05 12.41
CA LYS A 421 -11.09 -25.11 11.31
C LYS A 421 -11.94 -26.36 11.49
N ARG A 422 -13.26 -26.21 11.44
CA ARG A 422 -14.19 -27.34 11.53
C ARG A 422 -14.07 -28.21 10.27
N LEU A 423 -14.00 -29.52 10.48
CA LEU A 423 -13.91 -30.53 9.43
C LEU A 423 -15.23 -31.32 9.30
N SER A 424 -15.83 -31.66 10.43
CA SER A 424 -17.15 -32.30 10.51
C SER A 424 -17.86 -31.90 11.81
N GLU A 425 -18.98 -32.54 12.14
CA GLU A 425 -19.71 -32.24 13.38
C GLU A 425 -18.83 -32.34 14.64
N ASN A 426 -18.00 -33.38 14.73
CA ASN A 426 -17.18 -33.72 15.90
C ASN A 426 -15.67 -33.70 15.61
N GLN A 427 -15.24 -33.16 14.46
CA GLN A 427 -13.82 -33.10 14.08
C GLN A 427 -13.39 -31.70 13.69
N PHE A 428 -12.22 -31.31 14.19
CA PHE A 428 -11.59 -30.02 13.92
C PHE A 428 -10.14 -30.22 13.49
N ILE A 429 -9.66 -29.40 12.57
CA ILE A 429 -8.25 -29.34 12.20
C ILE A 429 -7.59 -28.21 12.97
N LEU A 430 -6.42 -28.49 13.54
CA LEU A 430 -5.56 -27.50 14.16
C LEU A 430 -4.30 -27.27 13.33
N GLN A 431 -3.92 -26.01 13.22
CA GLN A 431 -2.65 -25.61 12.63
C GLN A 431 -1.93 -24.61 13.52
N SER A 432 -0.63 -24.81 13.73
CA SER A 432 0.22 -23.86 14.45
C SER A 432 1.46 -23.50 13.64
N ASN A 433 2.01 -22.33 13.94
CA ASN A 433 3.27 -21.87 13.36
C ASN A 433 4.51 -22.37 14.11
N LYS A 434 4.35 -23.04 15.26
CA LYS A 434 5.46 -23.50 16.09
C LYS A 434 5.39 -25.01 16.32
N PHE A 435 6.46 -25.72 15.96
CA PHE A 435 6.61 -27.16 16.24
C PHE A 435 6.50 -27.49 17.73
N LYS A 436 6.93 -26.57 18.61
CA LYS A 436 6.76 -26.72 20.07
C LYS A 436 5.29 -26.87 20.46
N HIS A 437 4.39 -26.09 19.85
CA HIS A 437 2.96 -26.17 20.15
C HIS A 437 2.36 -27.50 19.73
N THR A 438 2.69 -27.97 18.52
CA THR A 438 2.25 -29.27 18.01
C THR A 438 2.70 -30.41 18.94
N ARG A 439 3.95 -30.38 19.41
CA ARG A 439 4.47 -31.38 20.35
C ARG A 439 3.78 -31.32 21.71
N LEU A 440 3.54 -30.12 22.25
CA LEU A 440 2.83 -29.93 23.52
C LEU A 440 1.38 -30.42 23.45
N ALA A 441 0.66 -30.09 22.37
CA ALA A 441 -0.72 -30.52 22.20
C ALA A 441 -0.83 -32.06 22.11
N LEU A 442 0.05 -32.71 21.34
CA LEU A 442 0.08 -34.17 21.24
C LEU A 442 0.43 -34.86 22.58
N ARG A 443 1.25 -34.21 23.43
CA ARG A 443 1.63 -34.75 24.73
C ARG A 443 0.53 -34.56 25.78
N ASN A 444 -0.01 -33.34 25.90
CA ASN A 444 -0.93 -32.99 26.99
C ASN A 444 -2.35 -33.52 26.76
N TYR A 445 -2.77 -33.67 25.51
CA TYR A 445 -4.11 -34.17 25.16
C TYR A 445 -4.08 -35.63 24.68
N LYS A 446 -3.04 -36.38 25.03
CA LYS A 446 -2.97 -37.82 24.70
C LYS A 446 -4.05 -38.61 25.42
N ASP A 447 -4.27 -38.29 26.69
CA ASP A 447 -5.15 -39.01 27.62
C ASP A 447 -6.34 -38.15 28.08
N HIS A 448 -6.69 -37.10 27.33
CA HIS A 448 -7.76 -36.18 27.71
C HIS A 448 -9.15 -36.81 27.46
N PRO A 449 -10.09 -36.75 28.43
CA PRO A 449 -11.33 -37.53 28.39
C PRO A 449 -12.29 -37.15 27.24
N HIS A 450 -12.28 -35.87 26.82
CA HIS A 450 -13.23 -35.36 25.83
C HIS A 450 -12.61 -34.95 24.49
N LEU A 451 -11.29 -34.85 24.41
CA LEU A 451 -10.59 -34.27 23.25
C LEU A 451 -9.40 -35.13 22.89
N GLN A 452 -9.52 -35.86 21.78
CA GLN A 452 -8.44 -36.69 21.28
C GLN A 452 -7.70 -35.96 20.16
N ILE A 453 -6.43 -35.63 20.37
CA ILE A 453 -5.59 -34.92 19.39
C ILE A 453 -4.62 -35.89 18.73
N SER A 454 -4.61 -35.92 17.40
CA SER A 454 -3.69 -36.76 16.62
C SER A 454 -3.21 -36.07 15.34
N LEU A 455 -2.24 -36.66 14.65
CA LEU A 455 -1.75 -36.15 13.36
C LEU A 455 -2.83 -36.27 12.29
N TYR A 456 -3.08 -35.18 11.56
CA TYR A 456 -3.99 -35.21 10.43
C TYR A 456 -3.41 -36.06 9.29
N ARG A 457 -4.26 -36.92 8.72
CA ARG A 457 -3.92 -37.88 7.67
C ARG A 457 -5.01 -37.80 6.62
N HIS A 458 -4.70 -37.26 5.44
CA HIS A 458 -5.68 -36.93 4.40
C HIS A 458 -6.63 -38.09 4.07
N TRP A 459 -6.10 -39.27 3.77
CA TRP A 459 -6.85 -40.50 3.50
C TRP A 459 -7.80 -40.99 4.61
N ARG A 460 -7.55 -40.66 5.88
CA ARG A 460 -8.32 -41.17 7.03
C ARG A 460 -9.32 -40.15 7.56
N HIS A 461 -9.01 -38.87 7.39
CA HIS A 461 -9.72 -37.79 8.06
C HIS A 461 -10.42 -36.86 7.07
N SER A 462 -10.04 -36.83 5.79
CA SER A 462 -10.72 -36.00 4.79
C SER A 462 -12.16 -36.51 4.59
N PRO A 463 -13.20 -35.68 4.80
CA PRO A 463 -14.59 -36.10 4.63
C PRO A 463 -14.88 -36.66 3.24
N HIS A 464 -14.27 -36.06 2.22
CA HIS A 464 -14.42 -36.45 0.81
C HIS A 464 -13.84 -37.84 0.51
N VAL A 465 -12.76 -38.23 1.19
CA VAL A 465 -12.09 -39.52 0.98
C VAL A 465 -12.63 -40.59 1.92
N SER A 466 -12.93 -40.24 3.17
CA SER A 466 -13.50 -41.18 4.14
C SER A 466 -14.91 -41.64 3.78
N CYS A 467 -15.65 -40.85 2.99
CA CYS A 467 -16.96 -41.24 2.46
C CYS A 467 -16.83 -42.34 1.39
N LEU A 468 -15.74 -42.35 0.61
CA LEU A 468 -15.47 -43.33 -0.44
C LEU A 468 -14.83 -44.63 0.09
N LEU A 469 -14.31 -44.60 1.32
CA LEU A 469 -13.64 -45.74 1.98
C LEU A 469 -14.51 -46.36 3.09
N ARG A 470 -15.76 -45.95 3.23
CA ARG A 470 -16.72 -46.47 4.22
C ARG A 470 -17.66 -47.49 3.61
#